data_AF-A0A7L4ZME7-F1
#
_entry.id   AF-A0A7L4ZME7-F1
#
_cell.length_a   1.000
_cell.length_b   1.000
_cell.length_c   1.000
_cell.angle_alpha   90.00
_cell.angle_beta   90.00
_cell.angle_gamma   90.00
#
_symmetry.space_group_name_H-M   'P 1'
#
loop_
_entity.id
_entity.type
_entity.pdbx_description
1 polymer ?
#
loop_
_entity_poly.entity_id
_entity_poly.type
_entity_poly.pdbx_seq_one_letter_code
_entity_poly.pdbx_strand_id
1 'polypeptide(L)'
;MALVSKKYNKPILFTEIGYKSIQGTSKKPWEWNGVQNLYAKISKKEQLLCYQAFFNTIWEEPWFHGIHIWEWQGHGKSDGNNTNFTIEGKPSLNLIAKYFKIQAKEKH
;
A
#
# COMPACT_ATOMS: atom_id res chain seq x y z
N MET A 1 3.18 17.62 1.59
CA MET A 1 3.36 17.23 0.18
C MET A 1 2.88 18.29 -0.81
N ALA A 2 1.67 18.86 -0.63
CA ALA A 2 1.18 19.97 -1.48
C ALA A 2 2.18 21.13 -1.66
N LEU A 3 2.81 21.61 -0.59
CA LEU A 3 3.82 22.69 -0.66
C LEU A 3 5.04 22.32 -1.51
N VAL A 4 5.51 21.07 -1.39
CA VAL A 4 6.66 20.57 -2.17
C VAL A 4 6.28 20.48 -3.65
N SER A 5 5.11 19.91 -3.95
CA SER A 5 4.60 19.81 -5.31
C SER A 5 4.44 21.19 -5.96
N LYS A 6 3.85 22.15 -5.23
CA LYS A 6 3.71 23.55 -5.69
C LYS A 6 5.07 24.23 -5.89
N LYS A 7 6.01 24.04 -4.97
CA LYS A 7 7.35 24.67 -5.04
C LYS A 7 8.10 24.27 -6.31
N TYR A 8 8.01 23.00 -6.70
CA TYR A 8 8.74 22.47 -7.85
C TYR A 8 7.89 22.35 -9.11
N ASN A 9 6.61 22.72 -9.05
CA ASN A 9 5.62 22.54 -10.11
C ASN A 9 5.61 21.13 -10.70
N LYS A 10 5.67 20.11 -9.84
CA LYS A 10 5.70 18.69 -10.22
C LYS A 10 4.76 17.87 -9.34
N PRO A 11 3.97 16.95 -9.91
CA PRO A 11 3.18 16.02 -9.12
C PRO A 11 4.11 15.00 -8.43
N ILE A 12 3.63 14.38 -7.36
CA ILE A 12 4.44 13.47 -6.54
C ILE A 12 3.98 12.03 -6.72
N LEU A 13 4.91 11.16 -7.11
CA LEU A 13 4.76 9.71 -7.16
C LEU A 13 5.37 9.11 -5.89
N PHE A 14 4.65 8.22 -5.22
CA PHE A 14 5.27 7.38 -4.19
C PHE A 14 5.86 6.14 -4.87
N THR A 15 7.18 6.07 -4.93
CA THR A 15 7.88 4.97 -5.59
C THR A 15 7.73 3.65 -4.85
N GLU A 16 7.31 3.68 -3.58
CA GLU A 16 7.01 2.50 -2.77
C GLU A 16 5.89 2.80 -1.77
N ILE A 17 4.94 1.88 -1.68
CA ILE A 17 4.00 1.78 -0.55
C ILE A 17 3.74 0.31 -0.22
N GLY A 18 4.02 -0.05 1.04
CA GLY A 18 3.89 -1.42 1.50
C GLY A 18 3.48 -1.47 2.97
N TYR A 19 2.61 -2.42 3.27
CA TYR A 19 2.25 -2.77 4.64
C TYR A 19 2.37 -4.28 4.80
N LYS A 20 2.95 -4.74 5.92
CA LYS A 20 2.99 -6.16 6.23
C LYS A 20 1.63 -6.64 6.70
N SER A 21 1.32 -7.91 6.49
CA SER A 21 0.14 -8.55 7.08
C SER A 21 0.40 -9.02 8.51
N ILE A 22 0.77 -8.09 9.39
CA ILE A 22 0.99 -8.34 10.82
C ILE A 22 0.21 -7.35 11.68
N GLN A 23 -0.12 -7.75 12.91
CA GLN A 23 -0.66 -6.83 13.90
C GLN A 23 0.36 -5.73 14.23
N GLY A 24 -0.08 -4.47 14.24
CA GLY A 24 0.75 -3.30 14.54
C GLY A 24 1.54 -2.73 13.35
N THR A 25 1.37 -3.27 12.13
CA THR A 25 2.07 -2.75 10.93
C THR A 25 1.79 -1.26 10.68
N SER A 26 0.66 -0.75 11.18
CA SER A 26 0.26 0.65 11.08
C SER A 26 1.22 1.63 11.76
N LYS A 27 1.95 1.18 12.79
CA LYS A 27 2.88 2.03 13.58
C LYS A 27 4.24 2.21 12.89
N LYS A 28 4.75 1.15 12.27
CA LYS A 28 6.08 1.12 11.63
C LYS A 28 6.03 0.30 10.33
N PRO A 29 5.33 0.79 9.29
CA PRO A 29 5.15 0.03 8.05
C PRO A 29 6.47 -0.25 7.32
N TRP A 30 7.52 0.55 7.52
CA TRP A 30 8.83 0.37 6.89
C TRP A 30 9.71 -0.71 7.55
N GLU A 31 9.29 -1.32 8.66
CA GLU A 31 10.16 -2.19 9.46
C GLU A 31 10.31 -3.59 8.84
N TRP A 32 11.47 -3.81 8.22
CA TRP A 32 11.71 -5.02 7.43
C TRP A 32 11.96 -6.27 8.24
N ASN A 33 12.63 -6.23 9.40
CA ASN A 33 12.83 -7.39 10.28
C ASN A 33 13.39 -6.95 11.65
N GLY A 34 12.71 -7.34 12.73
CA GLY A 34 13.23 -7.34 14.09
C GLY A 34 12.85 -8.65 14.77
N VAL A 35 13.48 -9.01 15.90
CA VAL A 35 13.15 -10.23 16.68
C VAL A 35 11.65 -10.31 17.01
N GLN A 36 10.99 -9.15 17.10
CA GLN A 36 9.55 -9.01 17.33
C GLN A 36 8.69 -9.57 16.18
N ASN A 37 9.18 -9.59 14.93
CA ASN A 37 8.44 -10.10 13.78
C ASN A 37 8.36 -11.63 13.76
N LEU A 38 9.27 -12.35 14.44
CA LEU A 38 9.22 -13.81 14.56
C LEU A 38 7.98 -14.28 15.35
N TYR A 39 7.47 -13.44 16.24
CA TYR A 39 6.29 -13.69 17.06
C TYR A 39 5.08 -12.87 16.62
N ALA A 40 5.18 -12.17 15.48
CA ALA A 40 4.12 -11.31 15.00
C ALA A 40 2.91 -12.14 14.54
N LYS A 41 1.73 -11.75 15.02
CA LYS A 41 0.47 -12.37 14.62
C LYS A 41 0.09 -11.88 13.22
N ILE A 42 -0.19 -12.81 12.32
CA ILE A 42 -0.69 -12.49 10.98
C ILE A 42 -2.00 -11.70 11.10
N SER A 43 -2.09 -10.59 10.38
CA SER A 43 -3.30 -9.77 10.27
C SER A 43 -3.46 -9.23 8.86
N LYS A 44 -4.18 -9.99 8.02
CA LYS A 44 -4.60 -9.52 6.69
C LYS A 44 -5.53 -8.31 6.78
N LYS A 45 -6.31 -8.23 7.86
CA LYS A 45 -7.23 -7.12 8.15
C LYS A 45 -6.48 -5.81 8.39
N GLU A 46 -5.38 -5.83 9.14
CA GLU A 46 -4.64 -4.59 9.41
C GLU A 46 -3.95 -4.06 8.14
N GLN A 47 -3.37 -4.95 7.33
CA GLN A 47 -2.85 -4.57 6.01
C GLN A 47 -3.93 -3.87 5.15
N LEU A 48 -5.14 -4.46 5.10
CA LEU A 48 -6.28 -3.90 4.39
C LEU A 48 -6.66 -2.50 4.92
N LEU A 49 -6.73 -2.33 6.24
CA LEU A 49 -7.09 -1.05 6.87
C LEU A 49 -6.03 0.02 6.60
N CYS A 50 -4.74 -0.34 6.57
CA CYS A 50 -3.67 0.59 6.21
C CYS A 50 -3.81 1.09 4.77
N TYR A 51 -4.06 0.19 3.81
CA TYR A 51 -4.32 0.59 2.43
C TYR A 51 -5.59 1.41 2.32
N GLN A 52 -6.66 1.06 3.03
CA GLN A 52 -7.90 1.84 3.04
C GLN A 52 -7.67 3.26 3.58
N ALA A 53 -6.90 3.40 4.67
CA ALA A 53 -6.53 4.71 5.21
C ALA A 53 -5.72 5.52 4.19
N PHE A 54 -4.75 4.91 3.51
CA PHE A 54 -4.01 5.56 2.43
C PHE A 54 -4.95 6.06 1.32
N PHE A 55 -5.84 5.21 0.81
CA PHE A 55 -6.74 5.59 -0.26
C PHE A 55 -7.72 6.69 0.16
N ASN A 56 -8.22 6.66 1.39
CA ASN A 56 -9.12 7.69 1.92
C ASN A 56 -8.45 9.05 2.15
N THR A 57 -7.12 9.11 2.24
CA THR A 57 -6.39 10.33 2.64
C THR A 57 -5.54 10.94 1.55
N ILE A 58 -4.93 10.13 0.67
CA ILE A 58 -3.95 10.62 -0.31
C ILE A 58 -4.43 10.47 -1.75
N TRP A 59 -5.29 9.49 -2.06
CA TRP A 59 -5.54 9.07 -3.44
C TRP A 59 -6.14 10.15 -4.34
N GLU A 60 -7.04 10.98 -3.80
CA GLU A 60 -7.74 12.04 -4.54
C GLU A 60 -7.04 13.41 -4.40
N GLU A 61 -5.87 13.46 -3.78
CA GLU A 61 -5.14 14.72 -3.61
C GLU A 61 -4.60 15.24 -4.97
N PRO A 62 -4.83 16.52 -5.34
CA PRO A 62 -4.43 17.03 -6.66
C PRO A 62 -2.93 17.00 -6.96
N TRP A 63 -2.09 16.99 -5.92
CA TRP A 63 -0.63 16.92 -6.06
C TRP A 63 -0.11 15.49 -6.26
N PHE A 64 -0.98 14.49 -6.15
CA PHE A 64 -0.60 13.09 -6.11
C PHE A 64 -0.68 12.42 -7.49
N HIS A 65 0.35 11.64 -7.85
CA HIS A 65 0.47 11.02 -9.17
C HIS A 65 0.26 9.51 -9.17
N GLY A 66 0.30 8.86 -7.99
CA GLY A 66 0.13 7.42 -7.88
C GLY A 66 1.17 6.75 -6.98
N ILE A 67 1.21 5.43 -7.07
CA ILE A 67 2.05 4.55 -6.24
C ILE A 67 2.65 3.40 -7.06
N HIS A 68 3.79 2.88 -6.58
CA HIS A 68 4.14 1.48 -6.83
C HIS A 68 3.97 0.65 -5.55
N ILE A 69 3.28 -0.48 -5.67
CA ILE A 69 3.03 -1.38 -4.54
C ILE A 69 4.31 -2.15 -4.19
N TRP A 70 4.71 -2.06 -2.93
CA TRP A 70 5.70 -2.92 -2.31
C TRP A 70 4.97 -4.06 -1.58
N GLU A 71 5.07 -5.32 -1.98
CA GLU A 71 5.82 -5.88 -3.11
C GLU A 71 5.05 -7.00 -3.79
N TRP A 72 5.56 -7.48 -4.91
CA TRP A 72 5.11 -8.72 -5.54
C TRP A 72 6.23 -9.75 -5.50
N GLN A 73 5.91 -10.99 -5.09
CA GLN A 73 6.91 -12.05 -5.03
C GLN A 73 7.17 -12.57 -6.46
N GLY A 74 8.44 -12.64 -6.86
CA GLY A 74 8.83 -13.06 -8.22
C GLY A 74 8.69 -14.56 -8.49
N HIS A 75 8.49 -15.38 -7.45
CA HIS A 75 8.42 -16.84 -7.54
C HIS A 75 7.31 -17.40 -6.66
N GLY A 76 6.59 -18.39 -7.19
CA GLY A 76 5.47 -19.02 -6.50
C GLY A 76 4.21 -18.15 -6.52
N LYS A 77 3.12 -18.73 -6.01
CA LYS A 77 1.88 -18.01 -5.71
C LYS A 77 1.74 -17.90 -4.20
N SER A 78 1.39 -16.72 -3.72
CA SER A 78 1.05 -16.53 -2.32
C SER A 78 -0.39 -16.99 -2.03
N ASP A 79 -0.58 -17.79 -0.98
CA ASP A 79 -1.89 -18.05 -0.38
C ASP A 79 -2.35 -16.92 0.57
N GLY A 80 -1.51 -15.89 0.71
CA GLY A 80 -1.71 -14.74 1.58
C GLY A 80 -1.56 -15.03 3.08
N ASN A 81 -1.29 -16.27 3.51
CA ASN A 81 -1.09 -16.66 4.92
C ASN A 81 0.36 -16.47 5.36
N ASN A 82 0.89 -15.27 5.14
CA ASN A 82 2.25 -14.90 5.50
C ASN A 82 2.25 -13.55 6.23
N THR A 83 3.39 -13.17 6.76
CA THR A 83 3.64 -11.88 7.45
C THR A 83 4.27 -10.83 6.52
N ASN A 84 4.48 -11.16 5.24
CA ASN A 84 5.21 -10.32 4.30
C ASN A 84 4.36 -9.17 3.74
N PHE A 85 5.02 -8.31 2.97
CA PHE A 85 4.41 -7.13 2.34
C PHE A 85 3.45 -7.46 1.20
N THR A 86 3.64 -8.60 0.53
CA THR A 86 2.84 -8.96 -0.65
C THR A 86 1.34 -8.83 -0.40
N ILE A 87 0.62 -8.36 -1.42
CA ILE A 87 -0.85 -8.27 -1.42
C ILE A 87 -1.51 -9.49 -2.07
N GLU A 88 -0.73 -10.35 -2.73
CA GLU A 88 -1.24 -11.56 -3.39
C GLU A 88 -1.88 -12.50 -2.35
N GLY A 89 -3.07 -13.03 -2.68
CA GLY A 89 -3.85 -13.88 -1.77
C GLY A 89 -4.44 -13.14 -0.56
N LYS A 90 -4.39 -11.80 -0.52
CA LYS A 90 -4.88 -10.97 0.59
C LYS A 90 -6.01 -10.02 0.13
N PRO A 91 -6.94 -9.63 1.01
CA PRO A 91 -8.03 -8.72 0.67
C PRO A 91 -7.56 -7.35 0.17
N SER A 92 -6.35 -6.93 0.53
CA SER A 92 -5.70 -5.70 0.05
C SER A 92 -5.62 -5.64 -1.48
N LEU A 93 -5.42 -6.77 -2.16
CA LEU A 93 -5.38 -6.82 -3.62
C LEU A 93 -6.71 -6.36 -4.25
N ASN A 94 -7.83 -6.83 -3.72
CA ASN A 94 -9.15 -6.45 -4.23
C ASN A 94 -9.44 -4.96 -4.00
N LEU A 95 -9.02 -4.43 -2.84
CA LEU A 95 -9.14 -3.01 -2.57
C LEU A 95 -8.31 -2.18 -3.56
N ILE A 96 -7.02 -2.52 -3.74
CA ILE A 96 -6.13 -1.82 -4.66
C ILE A 96 -6.67 -1.90 -6.09
N ALA A 97 -7.11 -3.09 -6.53
CA ALA A 97 -7.70 -3.27 -7.86
C ALA A 97 -8.94 -2.40 -8.06
N LYS A 98 -9.78 -2.21 -7.03
CA LYS A 98 -10.93 -1.30 -7.10
C LYS A 98 -10.49 0.14 -7.37
N TYR A 99 -9.52 0.67 -6.63
CA TYR A 99 -9.06 2.06 -6.81
C TYR A 99 -8.31 2.28 -8.13
N PHE A 100 -7.53 1.31 -8.59
CA PHE A 100 -6.83 1.39 -9.88
C PHE A 100 -7.78 1.31 -11.07
N LYS A 101 -8.88 0.55 -10.97
CA LYS A 101 -9.91 0.49 -12.01
C LYS A 101 -10.73 1.77 -12.14
N ILE A 102 -10.77 2.63 -11.12
CA ILE A 102 -11.60 3.84 -11.11
C ILE A 102 -11.06 4.95 -12.04
N GLN A 103 -9.88 4.80 -12.65
CA GLN A 103 -9.31 5.81 -13.57
C GLN A 103 -9.54 5.55 -15.07
N ALA A 104 -10.78 5.27 -15.46
CA ALA A 104 -11.26 5.66 -16.79
C ALA A 104 -12.15 6.90 -16.66
N LYS A 105 -11.54 8.06 -16.37
CA LYS A 105 -12.19 9.35 -16.67
C LYS A 105 -11.86 9.66 -18.12
N GLU A 106 -12.83 9.45 -19.01
CA GLU A 106 -12.80 9.99 -20.36
C GLU A 106 -12.53 11.50 -20.28
N LYS A 107 -11.49 11.95 -20.98
CA LYS A 107 -11.31 13.38 -21.27
C LYS A 107 -12.37 13.73 -22.32
N HIS A 108 -13.37 14.53 -21.96
CA HIS A 108 -14.11 15.36 -22.92
C HIS A 108 -13.36 16.67 -23.11
#